data_AF-A0A7X3K3Q7-F1
#
_entry.id   AF-A0A7X3K3Q7-F1
#
_cell.length_a   1.000
_cell.length_b   1.000
_cell.length_c   1.000
_cell.angle_alpha   90.00
_cell.angle_beta   90.00
_cell.angle_gamma   90.00
#
_symmetry.space_group_name_H-M   'P 1'
#
loop_
_entity.id
_entity.type
_entity.pdbx_description
1 polymer ?
#
loop_
_entity_poly.entity_id
_entity_poly.type
_entity_poly.pdbx_seq_one_letter_code
_entity_poly.pdbx_strand_id
1 'polypeptide(L)'
;MLTKVEEKFGTMPIAALEDKRVRGDFMDWRDEVLSVSGPREADNRISILSTLLSWAVDRTRIWHNHAIGIARLHKTDRSDKLWLPKHVEAFMSEASVEMQRALILALHTGQRQGDLRKSVHTIIEKYMSRTRALAKSAMTKFENASSTDFANRRPH
;
A
#
# COMPACT_ATOMS: atom_id res chain seq x y z
N MET A 1 -6.33 -15.02 3.24
CA MET A 1 -6.65 -14.34 4.52
C MET A 1 -7.92 -14.90 5.13
N LEU A 2 -9.06 -14.84 4.43
CA LEU A 2 -10.28 -15.59 4.84
C LEU A 2 -10.00 -17.10 4.93
N THR A 3 -9.19 -17.63 4.02
CA THR A 3 -8.69 -19.02 4.04
C THR A 3 -8.10 -19.45 5.38
N LYS A 4 -7.35 -18.59 6.07
CA LYS A 4 -6.73 -18.93 7.36
C LYS A 4 -7.73 -18.97 8.52
N VAL A 5 -8.78 -18.14 8.44
CA VAL A 5 -9.89 -18.19 9.40
C VAL A 5 -10.71 -19.46 9.17
N GLU A 6 -10.96 -19.79 7.90
CA GLU A 6 -11.66 -21.01 7.48
C GLU A 6 -10.90 -22.28 7.87
N GLU A 7 -9.57 -22.33 7.67
CA GLU A 7 -8.71 -23.43 8.11
C GLU A 7 -8.79 -23.68 9.62
N LYS A 8 -8.86 -22.62 10.44
CA LYS A 8 -8.87 -22.73 11.91
C LYS A 8 -10.27 -22.99 12.48
N PHE A 9 -11.29 -22.29 11.96
CA PHE A 9 -12.62 -22.22 12.56
C PHE A 9 -13.75 -22.66 11.62
N GLY A 10 -13.46 -23.05 10.38
CA GLY A 10 -14.48 -23.40 9.39
C GLY A 10 -15.32 -24.64 9.76
N THR A 11 -14.78 -25.54 10.58
CA THR A 11 -15.50 -26.70 11.11
C THR A 11 -16.13 -26.48 12.48
N MET A 12 -15.99 -25.28 13.05
CA MET A 12 -16.55 -24.95 14.36
C MET A 12 -18.09 -24.94 14.30
N PRO A 13 -18.78 -25.67 15.19
CA PRO A 13 -20.23 -25.64 15.24
C PRO A 13 -20.75 -24.24 15.59
N ILE A 14 -21.89 -23.85 15.02
CA ILE A 14 -22.56 -22.57 15.32
C ILE A 14 -22.83 -22.45 16.83
N ALA A 15 -23.21 -23.55 17.49
CA ALA A 15 -23.44 -23.57 18.93
C ALA A 15 -22.18 -23.21 19.75
N ALA A 16 -20.98 -23.55 19.27
CA ALA A 16 -19.73 -23.17 19.92
C ALA A 16 -19.43 -21.67 19.73
N LEU A 17 -19.82 -21.09 18.59
CA LEU A 17 -19.71 -19.65 18.34
C LEU A 17 -20.66 -18.82 19.22
N GLU A 18 -21.71 -19.41 19.79
CA GLU A 18 -22.61 -18.73 20.72
C GLU A 18 -22.08 -18.69 22.16
N ASP A 19 -21.24 -19.65 22.53
CA ASP A 19 -20.63 -19.68 23.86
C ASP A 19 -19.58 -18.57 24.00
N LYS A 20 -19.77 -17.69 24.99
CA LYS A 20 -18.82 -16.60 25.33
C LYS A 20 -17.38 -17.08 25.56
N ARG A 21 -17.18 -18.37 25.89
CA ARG A 21 -15.85 -18.98 26.07
C ARG A 21 -15.04 -18.99 24.77
N VAL A 22 -15.68 -18.98 23.60
CA VAL A 22 -15.01 -18.94 22.29
C VAL A 22 -14.11 -17.71 22.10
N ARG A 23 -14.38 -16.65 22.88
CA ARG A 23 -13.49 -15.48 22.91
C ARG A 23 -12.08 -15.84 23.35
N GLY A 24 -11.92 -16.81 24.25
CA GLY A 24 -10.62 -17.36 24.64
C GLY A 24 -9.90 -17.95 23.44
N ASP A 25 -10.56 -18.83 22.69
CA ASP A 25 -10.01 -19.46 21.49
C ASP A 25 -9.57 -18.44 20.43
N PHE A 26 -10.31 -17.33 20.28
CA PHE A 26 -9.93 -16.24 19.37
C PHE A 26 -8.69 -15.49 19.83
N MET A 27 -8.55 -15.26 21.14
CA MET A 27 -7.36 -14.62 21.73
C MET A 27 -6.14 -15.54 21.63
N ASP A 28 -6.30 -16.81 21.96
CA ASP A 28 -5.24 -17.82 21.87
C ASP A 28 -4.75 -17.96 20.43
N TRP A 29 -5.67 -17.97 19.46
CA TRP A 29 -5.30 -17.98 18.05
C TRP A 29 -4.62 -16.67 17.62
N ARG A 30 -5.07 -15.50 18.09
CA ARG A 30 -4.38 -14.23 17.82
C ARG A 30 -2.94 -14.29 18.33
N ASP A 31 -2.73 -14.83 19.52
CA ASP A 31 -1.42 -14.89 20.17
C ASP A 31 -0.50 -15.95 19.49
N GLU A 32 -1.07 -17.06 19.02
CA GLU A 32 -0.40 -18.01 18.12
C GLU A 32 0.10 -17.29 16.86
N VAL A 33 -0.77 -16.54 16.19
CA VAL A 33 -0.43 -15.82 14.96
C VAL A 33 0.58 -14.70 15.20
N LEU A 34 0.48 -14.03 16.35
CA LEU A 34 1.45 -13.03 16.78
C LEU A 34 2.85 -13.63 16.82
N SER A 35 3.01 -14.82 17.38
CA SER A 35 4.31 -15.50 17.48
C SER A 35 4.88 -15.93 16.12
N VAL A 36 4.04 -16.35 15.18
CA VAL A 36 4.48 -16.90 13.88
C VAL A 36 4.65 -15.83 12.81
N SER A 37 3.74 -14.86 12.74
CA SER A 37 3.63 -13.91 11.62
C SER A 37 3.70 -12.43 12.05
N GLY A 38 3.74 -12.17 13.36
CA GLY A 38 3.88 -10.83 13.92
C GLY A 38 2.57 -10.07 14.16
N PRO A 39 2.65 -8.89 14.82
CA PRO A 39 1.49 -8.19 15.37
C PRO A 39 0.46 -7.78 14.32
N ARG A 40 0.91 -7.30 13.17
CA ARG A 40 0.02 -6.80 12.10
C ARG A 40 -0.85 -7.89 11.51
N GLU A 41 -0.29 -9.09 11.34
CA GLU A 41 -1.01 -10.22 10.78
C GLU A 41 -2.04 -10.77 11.77
N ALA A 42 -1.67 -10.92 13.05
CA ALA A 42 -2.57 -11.34 14.11
C ALA A 42 -3.82 -10.44 14.18
N ASP A 43 -3.56 -9.14 14.19
CA ASP A 43 -4.54 -8.07 14.13
C ASP A 43 -5.47 -8.17 12.90
N ASN A 44 -4.90 -8.37 11.70
CA ASN A 44 -5.68 -8.51 10.47
C ASN A 44 -6.60 -9.73 10.53
N ARG A 45 -6.13 -10.85 11.06
CA ARG A 45 -6.91 -12.08 11.16
C ARG A 45 -8.10 -11.92 12.10
N ILE A 46 -7.91 -11.28 13.26
CA ILE A 46 -9.02 -10.93 14.17
C ILE A 46 -10.01 -9.98 13.52
N SER A 47 -9.53 -9.00 12.74
CA SER A 47 -10.41 -8.08 12.01
C SER A 47 -11.32 -8.81 11.01
N ILE A 48 -10.77 -9.80 10.30
CA ILE A 48 -11.53 -10.60 9.32
C ILE A 48 -12.53 -11.49 10.03
N LEU A 49 -12.12 -12.16 11.10
CA LEU A 49 -13.01 -12.96 11.93
C LEU A 49 -14.17 -12.12 12.49
N SER A 50 -13.87 -10.95 13.06
CA SER A 50 -14.89 -10.03 13.54
C SER A 50 -15.83 -9.58 12.42
N THR A 51 -15.33 -9.34 11.21
CA THR A 51 -16.18 -8.94 10.08
C THR A 51 -17.11 -10.08 9.65
N LEU A 52 -16.59 -11.30 9.59
CA LEU A 52 -17.35 -12.50 9.25
C LEU A 52 -18.47 -12.77 10.26
N LEU A 53 -18.16 -12.70 11.55
CA LEU A 53 -19.14 -12.92 12.61
C LEU A 53 -20.18 -11.79 12.69
N SER A 54 -19.81 -10.54 12.38
CA SER A 54 -20.79 -9.46 12.24
C SER A 54 -21.78 -9.73 11.11
N TRP A 55 -21.31 -10.20 9.95
CA TRP A 55 -22.20 -10.64 8.87
C TRP A 55 -23.11 -11.79 9.31
N ALA A 56 -22.61 -12.72 10.12
CA ALA A 56 -23.41 -13.83 10.64
C ALA A 56 -24.50 -13.35 11.61
N VAL A 57 -24.20 -12.37 12.47
CA VAL A 57 -25.19 -11.70 13.34
C VAL A 57 -26.26 -11.00 12.49
N ASP A 58 -25.87 -10.21 11.48
CA ASP A 58 -26.80 -9.50 10.59
C ASP A 58 -27.75 -10.44 9.84
N ARG A 59 -27.30 -11.68 9.59
CA ARG A 59 -28.08 -12.74 8.93
C ARG A 59 -28.75 -13.70 9.92
N THR A 60 -28.82 -13.32 11.19
CA THR A 60 -29.43 -14.09 12.29
C THR A 60 -28.95 -15.55 12.33
N ARG A 61 -27.68 -15.78 12.00
CA ARG A 61 -27.02 -17.10 12.10
C ARG A 61 -26.46 -17.35 13.48
N ILE A 62 -26.05 -16.27 14.15
CA ILE A 62 -25.62 -16.24 15.55
C ILE A 62 -26.23 -15.00 16.24
N TRP A 63 -26.34 -15.02 17.57
CA TRP A 63 -26.87 -13.92 18.37
C TRP A 63 -25.82 -12.86 18.71
N HIS A 64 -24.56 -13.27 18.91
CA HIS A 64 -23.50 -12.36 19.33
C HIS A 64 -22.17 -12.61 18.64
N ASN A 65 -21.44 -11.54 18.36
CA ASN A 65 -20.09 -11.60 17.82
C ASN A 65 -19.05 -11.43 18.94
N HIS A 66 -18.54 -12.55 19.46
CA HIS A 66 -17.54 -12.56 20.53
C HIS A 66 -16.14 -12.07 20.13
N ALA A 67 -15.89 -11.80 18.84
CA ALA A 67 -14.64 -11.22 18.35
C ALA A 67 -14.62 -9.68 18.38
N ILE A 68 -15.77 -9.03 18.61
CA ILE A 68 -15.83 -7.56 18.73
C ILE A 68 -15.03 -7.09 19.95
N GLY A 69 -14.38 -5.93 19.80
CA GLY A 69 -13.67 -5.27 20.89
C GLY A 69 -12.38 -5.99 21.34
N ILE A 70 -11.88 -6.96 20.58
CA ILE A 70 -10.53 -7.48 20.80
C ILE A 70 -9.51 -6.38 20.45
N ALA A 71 -8.67 -6.03 21.42
CA ALA A 71 -7.69 -4.96 21.27
C ALA A 71 -6.62 -5.29 20.22
N ARG A 72 -6.20 -4.26 19.48
CA ARG A 72 -5.15 -4.34 18.47
C ARG A 72 -3.78 -4.34 19.12
N LEU A 73 -2.90 -5.22 18.64
CA LEU A 73 -1.53 -5.38 19.11
C LEU A 73 -0.56 -4.47 18.37
N HIS A 74 -0.78 -4.26 17.07
CA HIS A 74 0.14 -3.51 16.23
C HIS A 74 0.02 -1.99 16.47
N LYS A 75 1.08 -1.40 17.03
CA LYS A 75 1.27 0.05 17.05
C LYS A 75 1.97 0.50 15.77
N THR A 76 1.46 1.57 15.17
CA THR A 76 2.01 2.10 13.92
C THR A 76 3.09 3.13 14.25
N ASP A 77 4.34 2.82 13.95
CA ASP A 77 5.41 3.81 13.79
C ASP A 77 5.64 4.03 12.27
N ARG A 78 5.79 5.29 11.88
CA ARG A 78 5.94 5.72 10.47
C ARG A 78 7.09 6.70 10.31
N SER A 79 7.89 6.90 11.35
CA SER A 79 9.04 7.79 11.34
C SER A 79 10.04 7.41 10.24
N ASP A 80 10.22 6.11 10.01
CA ASP A 80 11.02 5.50 8.94
C ASP A 80 10.60 5.92 7.52
N LYS A 81 9.33 6.29 7.32
CA LYS A 81 8.78 6.66 6.01
C LYS A 81 8.76 8.16 5.78
N LEU A 82 9.14 8.96 6.76
CA LEU A 82 9.20 10.40 6.62
C LEU A 82 10.48 10.79 5.86
N TRP A 83 10.29 11.32 4.66
CA TRP A 83 11.37 11.93 3.89
C TRP A 83 11.61 13.35 4.39
N LEU A 84 12.77 13.55 5.01
CA LEU A 84 13.27 14.87 5.39
C LEU A 84 14.07 15.46 4.22
N PRO A 85 14.28 16.79 4.17
CA PRO A 85 15.08 17.43 3.14
C PRO A 85 16.46 16.76 2.93
N LYS A 86 17.15 16.41 4.02
CA LYS A 86 18.42 15.66 3.98
C LYS A 86 18.35 14.29 3.29
N HIS A 87 17.19 13.61 3.37
CA HIS A 87 17.00 12.32 2.71
C HIS A 87 16.80 12.52 1.20
N VAL A 88 16.11 13.60 0.81
CA VAL A 88 15.98 14.00 -0.60
C VAL A 88 17.35 14.33 -1.17
N GLU A 89 18.14 15.15 -0.48
CA GLU A 89 19.49 15.52 -0.91
C GLU A 89 20.40 14.30 -1.09
N ALA A 90 20.45 13.41 -0.10
CA ALA A 90 21.24 12.18 -0.16
C ALA A 90 20.77 11.23 -1.28
N PHE A 91 19.47 11.18 -1.57
CA PHE A 91 18.97 10.41 -2.70
C PHE A 91 19.38 11.04 -4.03
N MET A 92 19.30 12.36 -4.15
CA MET A 92 19.64 13.08 -5.37
C MET A 92 21.13 13.03 -5.71
N SER A 93 22.03 12.85 -4.73
CA SER A 93 23.47 12.71 -5.00
C SER A 93 23.85 11.34 -5.57
N GLU A 94 23.11 10.28 -5.23
CA GLU A 94 23.46 8.89 -5.59
C GLU A 94 22.59 8.31 -6.72
N ALA A 95 21.34 8.78 -6.85
CA ALA A 95 20.38 8.17 -7.77
C ALA A 95 20.66 8.52 -9.23
N SER A 96 20.28 7.62 -10.15
CA SER A 96 20.31 7.91 -11.59
C SER A 96 19.37 9.07 -11.95
N VAL A 97 19.63 9.73 -13.08
CA VAL A 97 18.83 10.89 -13.53
C VAL A 97 17.35 10.55 -13.68
N GLU A 98 17.02 9.34 -14.12
CA GLU A 98 15.64 8.86 -14.25
C GLU A 98 14.95 8.78 -12.89
N MET A 99 15.66 8.25 -11.89
CA MET A 99 15.15 8.10 -10.53
C MET A 99 15.01 9.45 -9.81
N GLN A 100 15.96 10.36 -10.02
CA GLN A 100 15.86 11.75 -9.56
C GLN A 100 14.61 12.44 -10.14
N ARG A 101 14.37 12.32 -11.45
CA ARG A 101 13.16 12.87 -12.11
C ARG A 101 11.88 12.24 -11.59
N ALA A 102 11.87 10.93 -11.38
CA ALA A 102 10.73 10.23 -10.79
C ALA A 102 10.42 10.76 -9.38
N LEU A 103 11.44 11.01 -8.56
CA LEU A 103 11.27 11.60 -7.23
C LEU A 103 10.73 13.04 -7.32
N ILE A 104 11.29 13.89 -8.19
CA ILE A 104 10.81 15.25 -8.41
C ILE A 104 9.34 15.24 -8.82
N LEU A 105 8.97 14.39 -9.78
CA LEU A 105 7.60 14.28 -10.25
C LEU A 105 6.66 13.80 -9.14
N ALA A 106 7.09 12.82 -8.34
CA ALA A 106 6.32 12.35 -7.18
C ALA A 106 6.10 13.46 -6.14
N LEU A 107 7.15 14.24 -5.82
CA LEU A 107 7.09 15.34 -4.85
C LEU A 107 6.15 16.47 -5.30
N HIS A 108 6.16 16.81 -6.60
CA HIS A 108 5.34 17.92 -7.12
C HIS A 108 3.89 17.52 -7.42
N THR A 109 3.62 16.24 -7.68
CA THR A 109 2.27 15.76 -8.03
C THR A 109 1.55 15.06 -6.88
N GLY A 110 2.28 14.61 -5.85
CA GLY A 110 1.73 13.82 -4.75
C GLY A 110 1.16 12.46 -5.18
N GLN A 111 1.47 11.98 -6.40
CA GLN A 111 0.94 10.72 -6.91
C GLN A 111 1.54 9.51 -6.19
N ARG A 112 0.75 8.44 -6.05
CA ARG A 112 1.29 7.15 -5.60
C ARG A 112 2.20 6.58 -6.68
N GLN A 113 3.25 5.85 -6.29
CA GLN A 113 4.21 5.23 -7.22
C GLN A 113 3.54 4.44 -8.35
N GLY A 114 2.49 3.68 -8.05
CA GLY A 114 1.73 2.93 -9.05
C GLY A 114 1.04 3.83 -10.08
N ASP A 115 0.50 4.96 -9.64
CA ASP A 115 -0.18 5.94 -10.50
C ASP A 115 0.81 6.76 -11.32
N LEU A 116 1.98 7.08 -10.73
CA LEU A 116 3.10 7.71 -11.41
C LEU A 116 3.58 6.85 -12.60
N ARG A 117 3.79 5.55 -12.35
CA ARG A 117 4.23 4.60 -13.39
C ARG A 117 3.19 4.47 -14.51
N LYS A 118 1.91 4.38 -14.15
CA LYS A 118 0.82 4.34 -15.13
C LYS A 118 0.77 5.62 -15.97
N SER A 119 0.86 6.79 -15.33
CA SER A 119 0.82 8.09 -16.01
C SER A 119 1.98 8.24 -17.01
N VAL A 120 3.20 7.87 -16.60
CA VAL A 120 4.37 7.88 -17.50
C VAL A 120 4.16 6.92 -18.67
N HIS A 121 3.67 5.71 -18.41
CA HIS A 121 3.40 4.75 -19.48
C HIS A 121 2.36 5.28 -20.48
N THR A 122 1.24 5.81 -19.98
CA THR A 122 0.19 6.41 -20.83
C THR A 122 0.69 7.62 -21.62
N ILE A 123 1.56 8.46 -21.04
CA ILE A 123 2.20 9.56 -21.75
C ILE A 123 3.08 9.00 -22.88
N ILE A 124 3.94 8.03 -22.60
CA ILE A 124 4.78 7.40 -23.62
C ILE A 124 3.91 6.78 -24.72
N GLU A 125 2.87 6.02 -24.38
CA GLU A 125 1.95 5.45 -25.37
C GLU A 125 1.29 6.54 -26.22
N LYS A 126 0.70 7.57 -25.60
CA LYS A 126 -0.03 8.63 -26.32
C LYS A 126 0.86 9.48 -27.22
N TYR A 127 2.11 9.72 -26.82
CA TYR A 127 3.04 10.59 -27.54
C TYR A 127 3.98 9.82 -28.49
N MET A 128 4.34 8.57 -28.20
CA MET A 128 5.16 7.71 -29.07
C MET A 128 4.34 6.94 -30.12
N SER A 129 3.07 6.61 -29.85
CA SER A 129 2.18 6.00 -30.86
C SER A 129 1.85 6.96 -32.01
N ARG A 130 1.98 8.27 -31.77
CA ARG A 130 1.70 9.31 -32.77
C ARG A 130 2.84 9.55 -33.77
N THR A 131 3.73 8.58 -33.98
CA THR A 131 4.89 8.49 -34.90
C THR A 131 6.22 9.09 -34.42
N ARG A 132 7.30 8.36 -34.74
CA ARG A 132 8.71 8.68 -34.51
C ARG A 132 9.09 10.10 -34.97
N ALA A 133 8.43 10.63 -36.01
CA ALA A 133 8.63 11.97 -36.53
C ALA A 133 8.07 13.07 -35.62
N LEU A 134 6.88 12.85 -35.03
CA LEU A 134 6.27 13.76 -34.06
C LEU A 134 7.01 13.74 -32.73
N ALA A 135 7.46 12.57 -32.27
CA ALA A 135 8.33 12.47 -31.10
C ALA A 135 9.66 13.21 -31.30
N LYS A 136 10.30 13.04 -32.47
CA LYS A 136 11.54 13.77 -32.82
C LYS A 136 11.30 15.28 -32.88
N SER A 137 10.21 15.72 -33.51
CA SER A 137 9.85 17.14 -33.59
C SER A 137 9.47 17.74 -32.22
N ALA A 138 8.80 16.98 -31.35
CA ALA A 138 8.48 17.39 -29.97
C ALA A 138 9.73 17.46 -29.09
N MET A 139 10.65 16.51 -29.19
CA MET A 139 11.96 16.55 -28.51
C MET A 139 12.78 17.75 -28.99
N THR A 140 12.86 18.00 -30.31
CA THR A 140 13.56 19.19 -30.84
C THR A 140 12.91 20.50 -30.39
N LYS A 141 11.58 20.56 -30.26
CA LYS A 141 10.89 21.74 -29.71
C LYS A 141 11.11 21.89 -28.21
N PHE A 142 11.20 20.79 -27.46
CA PHE A 142 11.51 20.81 -26.03
C PHE A 142 12.96 21.24 -25.76
N GLU A 143 13.92 20.72 -26.53
CA GLU A 143 15.34 21.07 -26.44
C GLU A 143 15.61 22.54 -26.80
N ASN A 144 14.84 23.09 -27.74
CA ASN A 144 14.93 24.49 -28.20
C ASN A 144 13.93 25.44 -27.52
N ALA A 145 13.13 24.97 -26.55
CA ALA A 145 12.23 25.85 -25.81
C ALA A 145 13.07 26.76 -24.89
N SER A 146 12.78 28.05 -24.86
CA SER A 146 13.53 29.03 -24.05
C SER A 146 13.57 28.73 -22.54
N SER A 147 12.76 27.78 -22.04
CA SER A 147 12.79 27.28 -20.67
C SER A 147 13.94 26.30 -20.37
N THR A 148 14.64 25.76 -21.39
CA THR A 148 15.79 24.85 -21.23
C THR A 148 17.14 25.55 -21.39
N ASP A 149 17.17 26.87 -21.62
CA ASP A 149 18.40 27.68 -21.73
C ASP A 149 19.30 27.59 -20.49
N PHE A 150 18.73 27.23 -19.33
CA PHE A 150 19.51 26.96 -18.12
C PHE A 150 20.33 25.65 -18.20
N ALA A 151 19.84 24.64 -18.92
CA ALA A 151 20.49 23.32 -19.03
C ALA A 151 21.53 23.22 -20.17
N ASN A 152 21.49 24.11 -21.16
CA ASN A 152 22.36 24.09 -22.35
C ASN A 152 23.59 25.01 -22.27
N ARG A 153 23.83 25.69 -21.14
CA ARG A 153 25.06 26.49 -20.97
C ARG A 153 26.24 25.56 -20.68
N ARG A 154 27.21 25.50 -21.60
CA ARG A 154 28.49 24.82 -21.35
C ARG A 154 29.23 25.52 -20.21
N PRO A 155 29.86 24.78 -19.28
CA PRO A 155 30.74 25.40 -18.29
C PRO A 155 31.95 25.98 -19.04
N HIS A 156 32.24 27.25 -18.78
CA HIS A 156 33.47 27.90 -19.19
C HIS A 156 34.67 27.36 -18.40
#